data_AF-A0AB36NXB1-F1
#
_entry.id   AF-A0AB36NXB1-F1
#
_cell.length_a   1.000
_cell.length_b   1.000
_cell.length_c   1.000
_cell.angle_alpha   90.00
_cell.angle_beta   90.00
_cell.angle_gamma   90.00
#
_symmetry.space_group_name_H-M   'P 1'
#
loop_
_entity.id
_entity.type
_entity.pdbx_description
1 polymer ?
#
loop_
_entity_poly.entity_id
_entity_poly.type
_entity_poly.pdbx_seq_one_letter_code
_entity_poly.pdbx_strand_id
1 'polypeptide(L)'
;MNPDFSKNTIDTLAKRAAFMCSNPDCRILTVGPNSDPEKSTKIGEAAHIYGARIGSKRFIHTMTNPARAEITNSIWLCRNCHKLIDTDEHKYFANILFAWREKHEGYIASSLGNSTDLILYEEQNSILIDFNNYSPIIKRIIIDKPDGWEFRLTAELMRFLNDPLFRKLNDLKKGLYLKPLENINSDQAFNWIQERLAELTRISTPAVGLLDSLTKSWGEPGESGDLKEIHHVTKLIKEYLEHVIAFEERILFVNVPKEYEKAVHLLQNLIGSQAEKLSIIPLELDAVVSIIQNPQKENDTPTIIKKEIIFEIPDSWQKEFNRELNKLQNKQVYTTTSSSGCFTTLIVIIGIIMFLIF
;
A
#
# COMPACT_ATOMS: atom_id res chain seq x y z
N MET A 1 20.76 2.31 -3.88
CA MET A 1 20.42 3.71 -4.27
C MET A 1 20.55 4.61 -3.05
N ASN A 2 21.23 5.76 -3.17
CA ASN A 2 21.39 6.75 -2.10
C ASN A 2 20.11 7.63 -2.05
N PRO A 3 19.48 7.87 -0.88
CA PRO A 3 18.21 8.61 -0.77
C PRO A 3 18.37 10.15 -0.91
N ASP A 4 19.40 10.62 -1.61
CA ASP A 4 19.65 12.03 -1.85
C ASP A 4 18.90 12.51 -3.10
N PHE A 5 18.41 13.75 -3.08
CA PHE A 5 17.71 14.34 -4.22
C PHE A 5 18.63 14.48 -5.44
N SER A 6 18.12 14.15 -6.63
CA SER A 6 18.82 14.43 -7.87
C SER A 6 18.98 15.95 -8.08
N LYS A 7 19.97 16.35 -8.88
CA LYS A 7 20.14 17.76 -9.26
C LYS A 7 18.88 18.33 -9.93
N ASN A 8 18.21 17.52 -10.76
CA ASN A 8 16.95 17.89 -11.41
C ASN A 8 15.85 18.14 -10.37
N THR A 9 15.69 17.23 -9.41
CA THR A 9 14.72 17.38 -8.31
C THR A 9 14.96 18.67 -7.52
N ILE A 10 16.21 18.96 -7.17
CA ILE A 10 16.58 20.18 -6.43
C ILE A 10 16.24 21.44 -7.24
N ASP A 11 16.55 21.46 -8.54
CA ASP A 11 16.31 22.61 -9.42
C ASP A 11 14.80 22.83 -9.65
N THR A 12 14.06 21.77 -9.96
CA THR A 12 12.60 21.82 -10.11
C THR A 12 11.93 22.30 -8.84
N LEU A 13 12.33 21.77 -7.67
CA LEU A 13 11.78 22.20 -6.38
C LEU A 13 12.04 23.69 -6.11
N ALA A 14 13.26 24.17 -6.38
CA ALA A 14 13.63 25.57 -6.22
C ALA A 14 12.76 26.49 -7.09
N LYS A 15 12.59 26.13 -8.37
CA LYS A 15 11.78 26.87 -9.34
C LYS A 15 10.30 26.89 -8.95
N ARG A 16 9.74 25.75 -8.53
CA ARG A 16 8.35 25.66 -8.04
C ARG A 16 8.11 26.55 -6.82
N ALA A 17 9.11 26.67 -5.96
CA ALA A 17 9.05 27.56 -4.81
C ALA A 17 9.36 29.03 -5.16
N ALA A 18 9.54 29.38 -6.45
CA ALA A 18 9.99 30.68 -6.93
C ALA A 18 11.31 31.16 -6.27
N PHE A 19 12.20 30.20 -5.96
CA PHE A 19 13.41 30.40 -5.16
C PHE A 19 13.14 31.13 -3.83
N MET A 20 11.97 30.94 -3.24
CA MET A 20 11.54 31.58 -2.00
C MET A 20 11.35 30.51 -0.90
N CYS A 21 11.82 30.81 0.32
CA CYS A 21 11.68 29.89 1.45
C CYS A 21 10.21 29.54 1.72
N SER A 22 9.87 28.25 1.73
CA SER A 22 8.48 27.79 1.91
C SER A 22 7.97 27.86 3.35
N ASN A 23 8.80 28.28 4.31
CA ASN A 23 8.30 28.63 5.64
C ASN A 23 7.39 29.88 5.54
N PRO A 24 6.09 29.77 5.92
CA PRO A 24 5.12 30.86 5.77
C PRO A 24 5.52 32.17 6.46
N ASP A 25 6.28 32.09 7.56
CA ASP A 25 6.71 33.26 8.33
C ASP A 25 8.03 33.85 7.83
N CYS A 26 8.73 33.17 6.91
CA CYS A 26 10.05 33.57 6.42
C CYS A 26 10.00 34.17 5.02
N ARG A 27 9.58 33.40 4.02
CA ARG A 27 9.42 33.82 2.61
C ARG A 27 10.60 34.62 2.01
N ILE A 28 11.82 34.45 2.51
CA ILE A 28 12.98 35.16 1.94
C ILE A 28 13.34 34.58 0.57
N LEU A 29 13.79 35.46 -0.34
CA LEU A 29 14.45 35.03 -1.57
C LEU A 29 15.75 34.29 -1.22
N THR A 30 15.98 33.18 -1.92
CA THR A 30 17.08 32.25 -1.63
C THR A 30 18.17 32.27 -2.69
N VAL A 31 18.05 33.14 -3.69
CA VAL A 31 19.04 33.37 -4.75
C VAL A 31 19.29 34.87 -4.93
N GLY A 32 20.50 35.21 -5.35
CA GLY A 32 20.90 36.59 -5.61
C GLY A 32 22.19 36.68 -6.43
N PRO A 33 22.62 37.89 -6.80
CA PRO A 33 23.86 38.10 -7.57
C PRO A 33 25.10 37.62 -6.81
N ASN A 34 26.18 37.38 -7.55
CA ASN A 34 27.50 37.05 -7.01
C ASN A 34 28.55 38.07 -7.50
N SER A 35 29.69 38.16 -6.82
CA SER A 35 30.82 38.99 -7.27
C SER A 35 31.44 38.48 -8.57
N ASP A 36 31.33 37.18 -8.83
CA ASP A 36 31.65 36.58 -10.12
C ASP A 36 30.43 36.71 -11.06
N PRO A 37 30.56 37.40 -12.22
CA PRO A 37 29.44 37.66 -13.13
C PRO A 37 28.86 36.39 -13.77
N GLU A 38 29.56 35.26 -13.76
CA GLU A 38 29.09 33.98 -14.30
C GLU A 38 28.40 33.09 -13.23
N LYS A 39 28.26 33.59 -12.00
CA LYS A 39 27.69 32.83 -10.87
C LYS A 39 26.52 33.54 -10.20
N SER A 40 25.74 32.76 -9.47
CA SER A 40 24.73 33.25 -8.54
C SER A 40 25.04 32.77 -7.13
N THR A 41 24.63 33.57 -6.15
CA THR A 41 24.65 33.20 -4.73
C THR A 41 23.35 32.50 -4.40
N LYS A 42 23.43 31.32 -3.78
CA LYS A 42 22.27 30.52 -3.38
C LYS A 42 22.36 30.15 -1.90
N ILE A 43 21.29 30.44 -1.15
CA ILE A 43 21.13 30.09 0.26
C ILE A 43 19.94 29.14 0.50
N GLY A 44 19.29 28.70 -0.58
CA GLY A 44 18.17 27.77 -0.55
C GLY A 44 18.61 26.32 -0.72
N GLU A 45 17.93 25.43 -0.01
CA GLU A 45 18.22 24.01 0.08
C GLU A 45 16.93 23.20 -0.06
N ALA A 46 17.04 22.04 -0.71
CA ALA A 46 15.98 21.05 -0.71
C ALA A 46 16.07 20.23 0.57
N ALA A 47 15.05 20.32 1.41
CA ALA A 47 14.97 19.59 2.68
C ALA A 47 14.03 18.39 2.55
N HIS A 48 14.39 17.28 3.20
CA HIS A 48 13.54 16.11 3.33
C HIS A 48 12.45 16.35 4.37
N ILE A 49 11.19 16.09 4.01
CA ILE A 49 10.08 16.12 4.97
C ILE A 49 10.15 14.88 5.86
N TYR A 50 10.13 13.68 5.28
CA TYR A 50 10.54 12.45 5.96
C TYR A 50 12.03 12.21 5.73
N GLY A 51 12.78 12.04 6.81
CA GLY A 51 14.23 11.98 6.79
C GLY A 51 14.81 10.91 5.86
N ALA A 52 15.95 11.22 5.23
CA ALA A 52 16.57 10.40 4.20
C ALA A 52 17.18 9.09 4.72
N ARG A 53 17.68 9.07 5.96
CA ARG A 53 18.54 7.99 6.49
C ARG A 53 18.13 7.56 7.89
N ILE A 54 18.46 6.33 8.28
CA ILE A 54 18.26 5.86 9.66
C ILE A 54 18.95 6.82 10.62
N GLY A 55 18.23 7.25 11.67
CA GLY A 55 18.71 8.24 12.64
C GLY A 55 18.50 9.71 12.24
N SER A 56 18.04 9.99 11.01
CA SER A 56 17.61 11.34 10.63
C SER A 56 16.24 11.68 11.19
N LYS A 57 15.96 12.99 11.27
CA LYS A 57 14.71 13.53 11.80
C LYS A 57 13.52 13.07 10.96
N ARG A 58 12.41 12.71 11.62
CA ARG A 58 11.17 12.24 10.96
C ARG A 58 11.39 11.01 10.04
N PHE A 59 12.39 10.17 10.29
CA PHE A 59 12.64 8.98 9.48
C PHE A 59 11.52 7.94 9.62
N ILE A 60 11.04 7.41 8.49
CA ILE A 60 10.04 6.33 8.44
C ILE A 60 10.72 5.03 7.94
N HIS A 61 10.70 3.99 8.78
CA HIS A 61 11.33 2.70 8.48
C HIS A 61 10.72 1.96 7.29
N THR A 62 9.41 2.11 7.07
CA THR A 62 8.68 1.44 5.99
C THR A 62 8.81 2.15 4.63
N MET A 63 9.34 3.38 4.63
CA MET A 63 9.57 4.14 3.40
C MET A 63 10.84 3.64 2.72
N THR A 64 10.82 3.51 1.40
CA THR A 64 11.99 3.06 0.63
C THR A 64 12.90 4.22 0.25
N ASN A 65 14.14 3.94 -0.16
CA ASN A 65 15.09 4.98 -0.58
C ASN A 65 14.61 5.80 -1.79
N PRO A 66 14.00 5.20 -2.84
CA PRO A 66 13.40 5.95 -3.95
C PRO A 66 12.35 6.93 -3.44
N ALA A 67 11.37 6.46 -2.66
CA ALA A 67 10.34 7.30 -2.05
C ALA A 67 10.94 8.45 -1.22
N ARG A 68 12.01 8.20 -0.45
CA ARG A 68 12.70 9.24 0.34
C ARG A 68 13.36 10.31 -0.53
N ALA A 69 13.89 9.95 -1.69
CA ALA A 69 14.55 10.86 -2.63
C ALA A 69 13.58 11.62 -3.56
N GLU A 70 12.27 11.54 -3.31
CA GLU A 70 11.27 12.14 -4.19
C GLU A 70 11.01 13.61 -3.97
N ILE A 71 10.60 14.27 -5.06
CA ILE A 71 10.09 15.64 -4.97
C ILE A 71 8.85 15.71 -4.07
N THR A 72 8.00 14.69 -4.02
CA THR A 72 6.82 14.65 -3.14
C THR A 72 7.22 14.60 -1.66
N ASN A 73 8.43 14.13 -1.32
CA ASN A 73 8.98 14.13 0.04
C ASN A 73 9.87 15.36 0.33
N SER A 74 9.81 16.40 -0.49
CA SER A 74 10.72 17.55 -0.40
C SER A 74 10.02 18.89 -0.13
N ILE A 75 10.74 19.81 0.48
CA ILE A 75 10.35 21.22 0.69
C ILE A 75 11.55 22.15 0.46
N TRP A 76 11.32 23.32 -0.15
CA TRP A 76 12.37 24.32 -0.38
C TRP A 76 12.50 25.27 0.81
N LEU A 77 13.66 25.35 1.43
CA LEU A 77 13.90 26.22 2.59
C LEU A 77 15.20 27.00 2.45
N CYS A 78 15.29 28.17 3.07
CA CYS A 78 16.58 28.80 3.29
C CYS A 78 17.39 28.02 4.33
N ARG A 79 18.72 28.14 4.31
CA ARG A 79 19.63 27.50 5.28
C ARG A 79 19.20 27.63 6.75
N ASN A 80 18.69 28.80 7.14
CA ASN A 80 18.24 29.03 8.52
C ASN A 80 16.98 28.22 8.86
N CYS A 81 15.98 28.22 7.98
CA CYS A 81 14.75 27.46 8.19
C CYS A 81 14.97 25.95 8.05
N HIS A 82 15.87 25.51 7.17
CA HIS A 82 16.25 24.11 7.08
C HIS A 82 16.87 23.64 8.41
N LYS A 83 17.85 24.38 8.94
CA LYS A 83 18.44 24.07 10.26
C LYS A 83 17.39 24.09 11.39
N LEU A 84 16.45 25.03 11.35
CA LEU A 84 15.37 25.15 12.33
C LEU A 84 14.52 23.87 12.40
N ILE A 85 14.04 23.37 11.26
CA ILE A 85 13.16 22.20 11.22
C ILE A 85 13.87 20.92 11.66
N ASP A 86 15.19 20.84 11.49
CA ASP A 86 16.00 19.69 11.90
C ASP A 86 16.45 19.75 13.36
N THR A 87 16.38 20.95 13.97
CA THR A 87 16.70 21.13 15.39
C THR A 87 15.55 20.66 16.29
N ASP A 88 14.29 20.87 15.88
CA ASP A 88 13.09 20.56 16.69
C ASP A 88 12.04 19.78 15.86
N GLU A 89 12.25 18.47 15.70
CA GLU A 89 11.34 17.62 14.92
C GLU A 89 9.96 17.41 15.56
N HIS A 90 9.84 17.65 16.87
CA HIS A 90 8.56 17.54 17.57
C HIS A 90 7.65 18.72 17.23
N LYS A 91 8.21 19.93 17.19
CA LYS A 91 7.48 21.11 16.73
C LYS A 91 7.28 21.10 15.21
N TYR A 92 8.31 20.73 14.46
CA TYR A 92 8.31 20.69 13.00
C TYR A 92 8.16 19.25 12.48
N PHE A 93 7.08 18.60 12.88
CA PHE A 93 6.74 17.25 12.41
C PHE A 93 6.26 17.28 10.95
N ALA A 94 6.28 16.12 10.29
CA ALA A 94 6.09 16.01 8.84
C ALA A 94 4.82 16.71 8.31
N ASN A 95 3.67 16.53 8.97
CA ASN A 95 2.42 17.12 8.50
C ASN A 95 2.47 18.66 8.43
N ILE A 96 3.18 19.32 9.37
CA ILE A 96 3.35 20.78 9.33
C ILE A 96 4.23 21.19 8.14
N LEU A 97 5.26 20.42 7.81
CA LEU A 97 6.11 20.71 6.64
C LEU A 97 5.37 20.51 5.32
N PHE A 98 4.52 19.49 5.21
CA PHE A 98 3.61 19.36 4.07
C PHE A 98 2.66 20.55 3.98
N ALA A 99 2.08 20.98 5.10
CA ALA A 99 1.20 22.15 5.14
C ALA A 99 1.94 23.45 4.82
N TRP A 100 3.21 23.60 5.21
CA TRP A 100 4.04 24.74 4.82
C TRP A 100 4.24 24.80 3.32
N ARG A 101 4.57 23.66 2.70
CA ARG A 101 4.70 23.58 1.25
C ARG A 101 3.39 23.93 0.54
N GLU A 102 2.27 23.37 0.98
CA GLU A 102 0.95 23.65 0.42
C GLU A 102 0.57 25.14 0.53
N LYS A 103 0.77 25.75 1.70
CA LYS A 103 0.56 27.19 1.90
C LYS A 103 1.49 28.05 1.06
N HIS A 104 2.72 27.60 0.86
CA HIS A 104 3.67 28.30 -0.01
C HIS A 104 3.23 28.26 -1.47
N GLU A 105 2.84 27.09 -1.98
CA GLU A 105 2.35 26.94 -3.34
C GLU A 105 1.09 27.81 -3.58
N GLY A 106 0.15 27.85 -2.63
CA GLY A 106 -1.00 28.76 -2.70
C GLY A 106 -0.63 30.25 -2.64
N TYR A 107 0.40 30.60 -1.87
CA TYR A 107 0.95 31.97 -1.85
C TYR A 107 1.58 32.34 -3.20
N ILE A 108 2.35 31.44 -3.81
CA ILE A 108 2.94 31.67 -5.13
C ILE A 108 1.85 31.81 -6.20
N ALA A 109 0.85 30.93 -6.20
CA ALA A 109 -0.28 31.00 -7.15
C ALA A 109 -1.06 32.33 -7.03
N SER A 110 -1.28 32.81 -5.81
CA SER A 110 -2.01 34.08 -5.59
C SER A 110 -1.17 35.35 -5.78
N SER A 111 0.14 35.30 -5.52
CA SER A 111 0.99 36.50 -5.50
C SER A 111 1.80 36.70 -6.77
N LEU A 112 2.17 35.61 -7.46
CA LEU A 112 2.96 35.63 -8.69
C LEU A 112 2.21 35.03 -9.88
N GLY A 113 1.23 34.15 -9.63
CA GLY A 113 0.40 33.55 -10.65
C GLY A 113 -0.65 34.48 -11.21
N ASN A 114 -1.26 34.07 -12.32
CA ASN A 114 -2.43 34.71 -12.90
C ASN A 114 -3.73 34.09 -12.33
N SER A 115 -4.89 34.62 -12.72
CA SER A 115 -6.19 34.10 -12.26
C SER A 115 -6.41 32.62 -12.55
N THR A 116 -5.88 32.11 -13.67
CA THR A 116 -5.95 30.69 -14.02
C THR A 116 -5.15 29.84 -13.04
N ASP A 117 -3.95 30.28 -12.64
CA ASP A 117 -3.12 29.56 -11.67
C ASP A 117 -3.82 29.42 -10.31
N LEU A 118 -4.53 30.47 -9.88
CA LEU A 118 -5.32 30.44 -8.65
C LEU A 118 -6.50 29.46 -8.76
N ILE A 119 -7.26 29.49 -9.86
CA ILE A 119 -8.37 28.56 -10.09
C ILE A 119 -7.88 27.11 -10.11
N LEU A 120 -6.75 26.84 -10.77
CA LEU A 120 -6.16 25.51 -10.81
C LEU A 120 -5.74 25.02 -9.42
N TYR A 121 -5.17 25.91 -8.59
CA TYR A 121 -4.84 25.58 -7.21
C TYR A 121 -6.09 25.26 -6.37
N GLU A 122 -7.17 26.02 -6.53
CA GLU A 122 -8.45 25.77 -5.85
C GLU A 122 -9.08 24.45 -6.27
N GLU A 123 -9.08 24.13 -7.58
CA GLU A 123 -9.58 22.87 -8.11
C GLU A 123 -8.77 21.67 -7.59
N GLN A 124 -7.43 21.79 -7.54
CA GLN A 124 -6.56 20.77 -6.96
C GLN A 124 -6.91 20.49 -5.50
N ASN A 125 -7.17 21.53 -4.70
CA ASN A 125 -7.56 21.38 -3.30
C ASN A 125 -8.95 20.76 -3.14
N SER A 126 -9.87 21.03 -4.05
CA SER A 126 -11.21 20.41 -4.07
C SER A 126 -11.13 18.89 -4.22
N ILE A 127 -10.26 18.39 -5.09
CA ILE A 127 -10.02 16.95 -5.28
C ILE A 127 -9.55 16.27 -3.98
N LEU A 128 -8.84 16.98 -3.10
CA LEU A 128 -8.30 16.42 -1.86
C LEU A 128 -9.33 16.26 -0.75
N ILE A 129 -10.55 16.76 -0.91
CA ILE A 129 -11.62 16.64 0.10
C ILE A 129 -11.88 15.16 0.43
N ASP A 130 -11.93 14.31 -0.59
CA ASP A 130 -12.11 12.85 -0.45
C ASP A 130 -10.91 12.16 0.22
N PHE A 131 -9.78 12.85 0.29
CA PHE A 131 -8.52 12.37 0.83
C PHE A 131 -8.17 12.99 2.18
N ASN A 132 -9.08 13.74 2.83
CA ASN A 132 -8.79 14.46 4.07
C ASN A 132 -8.20 13.60 5.19
N ASN A 133 -8.66 12.36 5.30
CA ASN A 133 -8.21 11.40 6.32
C ASN A 133 -6.96 10.60 5.93
N TYR A 134 -6.38 10.85 4.75
CA TYR A 134 -5.17 10.17 4.27
C TYR A 134 -3.90 10.91 4.69
N SER A 135 -2.78 10.18 4.66
CA SER A 135 -1.47 10.75 4.97
C SER A 135 -1.14 11.92 4.02
N PRO A 136 -0.38 12.93 4.49
CA PRO A 136 -0.03 14.07 3.63
C PRO A 136 0.76 13.70 2.36
N ILE A 137 1.53 12.60 2.39
CA ILE A 137 2.28 12.13 1.21
C ILE A 137 1.35 11.63 0.11
N ILE A 138 0.24 10.96 0.45
CA ILE A 138 -0.80 10.55 -0.52
C ILE A 138 -1.39 11.78 -1.20
N LYS A 139 -1.79 12.78 -0.40
CA LYS A 139 -2.29 14.06 -0.93
C LYS A 139 -1.25 14.73 -1.84
N ARG A 140 0.02 14.74 -1.44
CA ARG A 140 1.11 15.34 -2.21
C ARG A 140 1.33 14.65 -3.56
N ILE A 141 1.25 13.31 -3.61
CA ILE A 141 1.35 12.55 -4.87
C ILE A 141 0.18 12.90 -5.80
N ILE A 142 -1.03 13.03 -5.27
CA ILE A 142 -2.23 13.40 -6.06
C ILE A 142 -2.08 14.78 -6.69
N ILE A 143 -1.53 15.76 -5.95
CA ILE A 143 -1.31 17.12 -6.47
C ILE A 143 -0.15 17.15 -7.46
N ASP A 144 1.00 16.57 -7.09
CA ASP A 144 2.23 16.70 -7.88
C ASP A 144 2.22 15.86 -9.15
N LYS A 145 1.54 14.71 -9.13
CA LYS A 145 1.59 13.67 -10.17
C LYS A 145 2.99 13.51 -10.78
N PRO A 146 4.03 13.20 -9.97
CA PRO A 146 5.38 12.99 -10.49
C PRO A 146 5.42 11.77 -11.44
N ASP A 147 6.50 11.59 -12.20
CA ASP A 147 6.64 10.40 -13.06
C ASP A 147 6.37 9.10 -12.28
N GLY A 148 5.47 8.27 -12.82
CA GLY A 148 4.97 7.05 -12.18
C GLY A 148 4.05 7.29 -10.98
N TRP A 149 3.31 8.40 -10.94
CA TRP A 149 2.42 8.73 -9.81
C TRP A 149 1.37 7.67 -9.54
N GLU A 150 0.92 6.92 -10.54
CA GLU A 150 -0.02 5.82 -10.42
C GLU A 150 0.53 4.73 -9.50
N PHE A 151 1.78 4.31 -9.76
CA PHE A 151 2.49 3.31 -8.97
C PHE A 151 2.78 3.82 -7.56
N ARG A 152 3.20 5.08 -7.43
CA ARG A 152 3.50 5.72 -6.14
C ARG A 152 2.26 5.84 -5.27
N LEU A 153 1.17 6.31 -5.86
CA LEU A 153 -0.11 6.47 -5.19
C LEU A 153 -0.63 5.10 -4.73
N THR A 154 -0.57 4.10 -5.61
CA THR A 154 -0.96 2.73 -5.29
C THR A 154 -0.14 2.18 -4.12
N ALA A 155 1.19 2.35 -4.15
CA ALA A 155 2.07 1.87 -3.09
C ALA A 155 1.74 2.54 -1.73
N GLU A 156 1.57 3.86 -1.70
CA GLU A 156 1.22 4.59 -0.47
C GLU A 156 -0.20 4.29 0.02
N LEU A 157 -1.18 4.12 -0.87
CA LEU A 157 -2.54 3.70 -0.51
C LEU A 157 -2.55 2.30 0.07
N MET A 158 -1.81 1.36 -0.53
CA MET A 158 -1.65 0.01 -0.03
C MET A 158 -1.01 0.02 1.36
N ARG A 159 0.06 0.78 1.59
CA ARG A 159 0.67 0.90 2.92
C ARG A 159 -0.33 1.48 3.94
N PHE A 160 -1.02 2.56 3.57
CA PHE A 160 -1.93 3.26 4.47
C PHE A 160 -3.17 2.42 4.83
N LEU A 161 -3.79 1.76 3.85
CA LEU A 161 -5.04 1.03 4.03
C LEU A 161 -4.83 -0.42 4.51
N ASN A 162 -3.75 -1.08 4.07
CA ASN A 162 -3.61 -2.54 4.17
C ASN A 162 -2.51 -3.01 5.14
N ASP A 163 -1.46 -2.22 5.42
CA ASP A 163 -0.43 -2.61 6.41
C ASP A 163 -1.01 -2.93 7.80
N PRO A 164 -2.02 -2.20 8.32
CA PRO A 164 -2.67 -2.56 9.57
C PRO A 164 -3.32 -3.95 9.52
N LEU A 165 -3.84 -4.36 8.37
CA LEU A 165 -4.48 -5.66 8.16
C LEU A 165 -3.45 -6.78 8.03
N PHE A 166 -2.35 -6.56 7.31
CA PHE A 166 -1.23 -7.51 7.27
C PHE A 166 -0.63 -7.72 8.67
N ARG A 167 -0.47 -6.63 9.44
CA ARG A 167 -0.06 -6.73 10.85
C ARG A 167 -1.06 -7.54 11.66
N LYS A 168 -2.36 -7.29 11.50
CA LYS A 168 -3.41 -8.03 12.20
C LYS A 168 -3.40 -9.53 11.86
N LEU A 169 -3.18 -9.92 10.60
CA LEU A 169 -3.01 -11.32 10.19
C LEU A 169 -1.82 -11.97 10.92
N ASN A 170 -0.67 -11.28 10.97
CA ASN A 170 0.52 -11.77 11.66
C ASN A 170 0.32 -11.83 13.18
N ASP A 171 -0.39 -10.88 13.78
CA ASP A 171 -0.72 -10.87 15.21
C ASP A 171 -1.67 -12.02 15.55
N LEU A 172 -2.63 -12.34 14.67
CA LEU A 172 -3.52 -13.50 14.79
C LEU A 172 -2.74 -14.81 14.72
N LYS A 173 -1.86 -14.96 13.72
CA LYS A 173 -0.98 -16.13 13.55
C LYS A 173 -0.07 -16.37 14.77
N LYS A 174 0.35 -15.30 15.44
CA LYS A 174 1.17 -15.34 16.66
C LYS A 174 0.36 -15.47 17.96
N GLY A 175 -0.97 -15.46 17.88
CA GLY A 175 -1.85 -15.54 19.06
C GLY A 175 -1.75 -14.32 19.98
N LEU A 176 -1.51 -13.12 19.44
CA LEU A 176 -1.30 -11.90 20.23
C LEU A 176 -2.59 -11.20 20.68
N TYR A 177 -3.75 -11.68 20.22
CA TYR A 177 -5.06 -11.23 20.69
C TYR A 177 -6.08 -12.36 20.65
N LEU A 178 -7.19 -12.17 21.37
CA LEU A 178 -8.27 -13.15 21.50
C LEU A 178 -9.60 -12.56 21.04
N LYS A 179 -10.51 -13.42 20.56
CA LYS A 179 -11.93 -13.14 20.42
C LYS A 179 -12.76 -14.16 21.23
N PRO A 180 -14.04 -13.87 21.52
CA PRO A 180 -14.94 -14.84 22.12
C PRO A 180 -14.97 -16.14 21.30
N LEU A 181 -14.94 -17.28 21.99
CA LEU A 181 -15.01 -18.59 21.35
C LEU A 181 -16.44 -18.89 20.90
N GLU A 182 -16.59 -19.27 19.63
CA GLU A 182 -17.82 -19.88 19.12
C GLU A 182 -17.83 -21.38 19.48
N ASN A 183 -18.90 -21.88 20.10
CA ASN A 183 -19.01 -23.30 20.45
C ASN A 183 -19.89 -24.02 19.44
N ILE A 184 -19.35 -25.07 18.81
CA ILE A 184 -20.07 -25.87 17.82
C ILE A 184 -20.34 -27.26 18.41
N ASN A 185 -21.60 -27.66 18.39
CA ASN A 185 -22.02 -28.97 18.88
C ASN A 185 -21.61 -30.09 17.91
N SER A 186 -21.51 -31.32 18.40
CA SER A 186 -21.02 -32.46 17.62
C SER A 186 -21.89 -32.82 16.41
N ASP A 187 -23.20 -32.59 16.49
CA ASP A 187 -24.14 -32.82 15.39
C ASP A 187 -23.97 -31.78 14.26
N GLN A 188 -23.49 -30.58 14.59
CA GLN A 188 -23.29 -29.47 13.65
C GLN A 188 -21.85 -29.36 13.13
N ALA A 189 -20.87 -29.90 13.85
CA ALA A 189 -19.44 -29.69 13.58
C ALA A 189 -19.00 -30.10 12.17
N PHE A 190 -19.50 -31.24 11.65
CA PHE A 190 -19.17 -31.66 10.28
C PHE A 190 -19.69 -30.68 9.23
N ASN A 191 -20.95 -30.26 9.34
CA ASN A 191 -21.55 -29.30 8.41
C ASN A 191 -20.84 -27.94 8.51
N TRP A 192 -20.51 -27.50 9.72
CA TRP A 192 -19.76 -26.26 9.95
C TRP A 192 -18.42 -26.28 9.22
N ILE A 193 -17.66 -27.39 9.26
CA ILE A 193 -16.40 -27.51 8.51
C ILE A 193 -16.64 -27.46 7.00
N GLN A 194 -17.68 -28.13 6.49
CA GLN A 194 -18.04 -28.09 5.07
C GLN A 194 -18.38 -26.66 4.61
N GLU A 195 -19.10 -25.90 5.43
CA GLU A 195 -19.39 -24.50 5.16
C GLU A 195 -18.12 -23.64 5.10
N ARG A 196 -17.15 -23.87 6.00
CA ARG A 196 -15.85 -23.17 5.97
C ARG A 196 -15.05 -23.48 4.71
N LEU A 197 -15.13 -24.69 4.17
CA LEU A 197 -14.50 -25.04 2.89
C LEU A 197 -15.15 -24.35 1.69
N ALA A 198 -16.49 -24.34 1.66
CA ALA A 198 -17.23 -23.64 0.62
C ALA A 198 -16.92 -22.13 0.65
N GLU A 199 -16.81 -21.56 1.85
CA GLU A 199 -16.42 -20.18 2.08
C GLU A 199 -14.98 -19.90 1.64
N LEU A 200 -14.02 -20.75 2.00
CA LEU A 200 -12.62 -20.65 1.57
C LEU A 200 -12.50 -20.57 0.04
N THR A 201 -13.27 -21.40 -0.67
CA THR A 201 -13.30 -21.41 -2.14
C THR A 201 -13.77 -20.06 -2.68
N ARG A 202 -14.83 -19.50 -2.10
CA ARG A 202 -15.37 -18.18 -2.50
C ARG A 202 -14.42 -17.04 -2.16
N ILE A 203 -13.70 -17.11 -1.04
CA ILE A 203 -12.69 -16.11 -0.67
C ILE A 203 -11.52 -16.13 -1.66
N SER A 204 -11.17 -17.25 -2.26
CA SER A 204 -10.07 -17.29 -3.23
C SER A 204 -10.38 -16.58 -4.56
N THR A 205 -11.67 -16.49 -4.94
CA THR A 205 -12.08 -16.02 -6.27
C THR A 205 -11.75 -14.55 -6.57
N PRO A 206 -12.02 -13.57 -5.69
CA PRO A 206 -11.82 -12.15 -6.02
C PRO A 206 -10.35 -11.77 -6.25
N ALA A 207 -9.39 -12.52 -5.70
CA ALA A 207 -7.98 -12.15 -5.68
C ALA A 207 -7.42 -11.83 -7.09
N VAL A 208 -7.72 -12.67 -8.10
CA VAL A 208 -7.29 -12.44 -9.49
C VAL A 208 -7.88 -11.15 -10.05
N GLY A 209 -9.20 -10.97 -9.89
CA GLY A 209 -9.90 -9.80 -10.38
C GLY A 209 -9.38 -8.51 -9.76
N LEU A 210 -9.02 -8.53 -8.48
CA LEU A 210 -8.46 -7.37 -7.78
C LEU A 210 -7.12 -6.91 -8.38
N LEU A 211 -6.21 -7.82 -8.72
CA LEU A 211 -4.92 -7.43 -9.31
C LEU A 211 -5.03 -7.06 -10.79
N ASP A 212 -5.95 -7.69 -11.53
CA ASP A 212 -6.29 -7.28 -12.89
C ASP A 212 -6.88 -5.87 -12.92
N SER A 213 -7.85 -5.58 -12.05
CA SER A 213 -8.43 -4.24 -11.88
C SER A 213 -7.37 -3.23 -11.42
N LEU A 214 -6.45 -3.61 -10.54
CA LEU A 214 -5.39 -2.72 -10.07
C LEU A 214 -4.46 -2.34 -11.22
N THR A 215 -4.06 -3.32 -12.02
CA THR A 215 -3.24 -3.10 -13.22
C THR A 215 -3.93 -2.15 -14.20
N LYS A 216 -5.21 -2.41 -14.51
CA LYS A 216 -6.01 -1.57 -15.42
C LYS A 216 -6.19 -0.13 -14.91
N SER A 217 -6.23 0.07 -13.59
CA SER A 217 -6.40 1.40 -13.01
C SER A 217 -5.22 2.35 -13.29
N TRP A 218 -4.06 1.82 -13.65
CA TRP A 218 -2.87 2.61 -14.00
C TRP A 218 -2.90 3.18 -15.42
N GLY A 219 -3.87 2.78 -16.24
CA GLY A 219 -3.98 3.21 -17.64
C GLY A 219 -3.16 2.34 -18.59
N GLU A 220 -3.49 2.44 -19.87
CA GLU A 220 -2.70 1.82 -20.94
C GLU A 220 -1.38 2.59 -21.18
N PRO A 221 -0.34 1.98 -21.80
CA PRO A 221 0.91 2.67 -22.06
C PRO A 221 0.73 4.00 -22.81
N GLY A 222 1.11 5.10 -22.17
CA GLY A 222 0.98 6.47 -22.71
C GLY A 222 -0.33 7.17 -22.34
N GLU A 223 -1.25 6.49 -21.66
CA GLU A 223 -2.45 7.05 -21.07
C GLU A 223 -2.27 7.23 -19.56
N SER A 224 -2.80 8.32 -19.01
CA SER A 224 -2.76 8.55 -17.55
C SER A 224 -3.72 7.60 -16.85
N GLY A 225 -3.30 7.05 -15.70
CA GLY A 225 -4.20 6.29 -14.84
C GLY A 225 -5.34 7.12 -14.25
N ASP A 226 -6.36 6.44 -13.73
CA ASP A 226 -7.51 7.05 -13.09
C ASP A 226 -7.36 7.06 -11.56
N LEU A 227 -7.34 8.26 -10.98
CA LEU A 227 -7.20 8.47 -9.53
C LEU A 227 -8.30 7.75 -8.71
N LYS A 228 -9.55 7.82 -9.17
CA LYS A 228 -10.69 7.24 -8.46
C LYS A 228 -10.65 5.72 -8.54
N GLU A 229 -10.28 5.16 -9.69
CA GLU A 229 -10.14 3.70 -9.85
C GLU A 229 -8.97 3.14 -9.02
N ILE A 230 -7.80 3.80 -9.03
CA ILE A 230 -6.67 3.40 -8.17
C ILE A 230 -7.10 3.40 -6.69
N HIS A 231 -7.80 4.45 -6.27
CA HIS A 231 -8.33 4.56 -4.91
C HIS A 231 -9.38 3.50 -4.59
N HIS A 232 -10.28 3.21 -5.53
CA HIS A 232 -11.33 2.24 -5.38
C HIS A 232 -10.78 0.82 -5.25
N VAL A 233 -9.88 0.41 -6.14
CA VAL A 233 -9.32 -0.96 -6.13
C VAL A 233 -8.48 -1.20 -4.87
N THR A 234 -7.69 -0.21 -4.42
CA THR A 234 -6.94 -0.35 -3.17
C THR A 234 -7.84 -0.49 -1.93
N LYS A 235 -9.04 0.11 -1.93
CA LYS A 235 -10.09 -0.15 -0.93
C LYS A 235 -10.72 -1.53 -1.08
N LEU A 236 -10.98 -2.02 -2.29
CA LEU A 236 -11.47 -3.39 -2.49
C LEU A 236 -10.47 -4.43 -1.96
N ILE A 237 -9.16 -4.20 -2.14
CA ILE A 237 -8.11 -5.04 -1.53
C ILE A 237 -8.17 -4.99 0.00
N LYS A 238 -8.42 -3.81 0.59
CA LYS A 238 -8.64 -3.67 2.04
C LYS A 238 -9.82 -4.51 2.52
N GLU A 239 -10.98 -4.38 1.86
CA GLU A 239 -12.19 -5.13 2.18
C GLU A 239 -11.96 -6.64 2.02
N TYR A 240 -11.25 -7.06 0.98
CA TYR A 240 -10.84 -8.44 0.79
C TYR A 240 -10.01 -8.97 1.97
N LEU A 241 -8.98 -8.23 2.40
CA LEU A 241 -8.15 -8.59 3.54
C LEU A 241 -8.94 -8.65 4.87
N GLU A 242 -9.91 -7.76 5.06
CA GLU A 242 -10.83 -7.80 6.21
C GLU A 242 -11.65 -9.10 6.23
N HIS A 243 -12.14 -9.56 5.07
CA HIS A 243 -12.85 -10.83 4.96
C HIS A 243 -11.94 -12.04 5.23
N VAL A 244 -10.71 -12.02 4.73
CA VAL A 244 -9.70 -13.07 5.02
C VAL A 244 -9.44 -13.14 6.53
N ILE A 245 -9.22 -11.99 7.19
CA ILE A 245 -9.01 -11.94 8.64
C ILE A 245 -10.23 -12.47 9.39
N ALA A 246 -11.45 -12.08 8.99
CA ALA A 246 -12.67 -12.55 9.64
C ALA A 246 -12.88 -14.07 9.47
N PHE A 247 -12.44 -14.64 8.36
CA PHE A 247 -12.40 -16.09 8.16
C PHE A 247 -11.39 -16.75 9.11
N GLU A 248 -10.15 -16.28 9.13
CA GLU A 248 -9.08 -16.83 9.98
C GLU A 248 -9.43 -16.72 11.47
N GLU A 249 -10.03 -15.60 11.90
CA GLU A 249 -10.53 -15.43 13.27
C GLU A 249 -11.60 -16.47 13.62
N ARG A 250 -12.52 -16.79 12.71
CA ARG A 250 -13.54 -17.84 12.95
C ARG A 250 -12.95 -19.24 13.04
N ILE A 251 -11.92 -19.54 12.25
CA ILE A 251 -11.22 -20.83 12.33
C ILE A 251 -10.38 -20.93 13.61
N LEU A 252 -9.77 -19.84 14.06
CA LEU A 252 -8.92 -19.86 15.24
C LEU A 252 -9.71 -19.83 16.55
N PHE A 253 -10.80 -19.06 16.61
CA PHE A 253 -11.60 -18.84 17.82
C PHE A 253 -12.88 -19.69 17.84
N VAL A 254 -12.74 -20.99 17.55
CA VAL A 254 -13.83 -21.97 17.63
C VAL A 254 -13.49 -23.09 18.59
N ASN A 255 -14.48 -23.52 19.35
CA ASN A 255 -14.45 -24.75 20.12
C ASN A 255 -15.30 -25.81 19.39
N VAL A 256 -14.64 -26.88 18.96
CA VAL A 256 -15.26 -28.04 18.33
C VAL A 256 -14.98 -29.29 19.17
N PRO A 257 -15.78 -30.37 19.06
CA PRO A 257 -15.45 -31.62 19.73
C PRO A 257 -14.08 -32.14 19.29
N LYS A 258 -13.40 -32.84 20.20
CA LYS A 258 -11.99 -33.25 20.06
C LYS A 258 -11.68 -33.98 18.75
N GLU A 259 -12.63 -34.76 18.25
CA GLU A 259 -12.51 -35.45 16.96
C GLU A 259 -12.39 -34.52 15.75
N TYR A 260 -12.96 -33.31 15.81
CA TYR A 260 -12.97 -32.32 14.74
C TYR A 260 -11.79 -31.33 14.79
N GLU A 261 -11.09 -31.22 15.92
CA GLU A 261 -9.98 -30.28 16.13
C GLU A 261 -8.93 -30.34 15.02
N LYS A 262 -8.58 -31.55 14.57
CA LYS A 262 -7.57 -31.72 13.50
C LYS A 262 -8.02 -31.17 12.16
N ALA A 263 -9.30 -31.32 11.81
CA ALA A 263 -9.82 -30.77 10.56
C ALA A 263 -9.86 -29.23 10.61
N VAL A 264 -10.25 -28.66 11.75
CA VAL A 264 -10.19 -27.20 11.97
C VAL A 264 -8.75 -26.69 11.92
N HIS A 265 -7.81 -27.39 12.55
CA HIS A 265 -6.39 -27.01 12.54
C HIS A 265 -5.81 -26.96 11.12
N LEU A 266 -6.20 -27.88 10.24
CA LEU A 266 -5.78 -27.85 8.84
C LEU A 266 -6.31 -26.62 8.07
N LEU A 267 -7.41 -26.01 8.50
CA LEU A 267 -7.94 -24.78 7.88
C LEU A 267 -7.21 -23.52 8.38
N GLN A 268 -6.50 -23.59 9.51
CA GLN A 268 -5.85 -22.43 10.12
C GLN A 268 -4.74 -21.89 9.21
N ASN A 269 -4.76 -20.58 9.02
CA ASN A 269 -3.76 -19.82 8.28
C ASN A 269 -3.57 -20.29 6.82
N LEU A 270 -4.53 -21.01 6.25
CA LEU A 270 -4.44 -21.54 4.90
C LEU A 270 -4.60 -20.43 3.86
N ILE A 271 -5.60 -19.56 4.02
CA ILE A 271 -5.81 -18.40 3.14
C ILE A 271 -5.07 -17.16 3.65
N GLY A 272 -4.96 -17.01 4.97
CA GLY A 272 -4.21 -15.93 5.61
C GLY A 272 -2.77 -15.85 5.11
N SER A 273 -2.06 -16.99 5.01
CA SER A 273 -0.69 -17.00 4.49
C SER A 273 -0.58 -16.64 3.02
N GLN A 274 -1.62 -16.90 2.21
CA GLN A 274 -1.62 -16.53 0.79
C GLN A 274 -1.92 -15.04 0.64
N ALA A 275 -2.92 -14.52 1.36
CA ALA A 275 -3.24 -13.11 1.37
C ALA A 275 -2.07 -12.23 1.84
N GLU A 276 -1.27 -12.72 2.81
CA GLU A 276 -0.04 -12.03 3.27
C GLU A 276 0.96 -11.78 2.13
N LYS A 277 0.98 -12.60 1.06
CA LYS A 277 1.84 -12.38 -0.11
C LYS A 277 1.53 -11.08 -0.86
N LEU A 278 0.32 -10.53 -0.73
CA LEU A 278 -0.05 -9.24 -1.32
C LEU A 278 0.69 -8.06 -0.67
N SER A 279 1.29 -8.25 0.51
CA SER A 279 2.10 -7.21 1.19
C SER A 279 3.36 -6.80 0.42
N ILE A 280 3.79 -7.59 -0.58
CA ILE A 280 4.95 -7.26 -1.41
C ILE A 280 4.67 -6.15 -2.44
N ILE A 281 3.40 -5.92 -2.78
CA ILE A 281 2.99 -5.01 -3.87
C ILE A 281 3.61 -3.61 -3.75
N PRO A 282 3.58 -2.92 -2.59
CA PRO A 282 4.20 -1.60 -2.47
C PRO A 282 5.71 -1.58 -2.75
N LEU A 283 6.43 -2.64 -2.34
CA LEU A 283 7.87 -2.75 -2.55
C LEU A 283 8.19 -2.97 -4.04
N GLU A 284 7.40 -3.78 -4.74
CA GLU A 284 7.55 -4.00 -6.18
C GLU A 284 7.26 -2.72 -6.98
N LEU A 285 6.22 -1.97 -6.59
CA LEU A 285 5.90 -0.67 -7.19
C LEU A 285 7.01 0.36 -7.00
N ASP A 286 7.64 0.41 -5.83
CA ASP A 286 8.80 1.28 -5.60
C ASP A 286 10.00 0.89 -6.48
N ALA A 287 10.17 -0.41 -6.77
CA ALA A 287 11.20 -0.88 -7.69
C ALA A 287 10.92 -0.43 -9.13
N VAL A 288 9.67 -0.51 -9.59
CA VAL A 288 9.23 0.02 -10.89
C VAL A 288 9.52 1.51 -11.00
N VAL A 289 9.14 2.28 -9.98
CA VAL A 289 9.42 3.72 -9.88
C VAL A 289 10.91 4.02 -9.99
N SER A 290 11.77 3.21 -9.36
CA SER A 290 13.22 3.38 -9.43
C SER A 290 13.78 3.22 -10.85
N ILE A 291 13.18 2.31 -11.63
CA ILE A 291 13.51 2.07 -13.04
C ILE A 291 13.09 3.27 -13.89
N ILE A 292 11.87 3.79 -13.69
CA ILE A 292 11.36 4.99 -14.39
C ILE A 292 12.31 6.19 -14.21
N GLN A 293 12.84 6.38 -13.00
CA GLN A 293 13.74 7.50 -12.70
C GLN A 293 15.16 7.35 -13.27
N ASN A 294 15.58 6.13 -13.59
CA ASN A 294 16.92 5.83 -14.11
C ASN A 294 16.78 4.97 -15.36
N PRO A 295 16.19 5.51 -16.44
CA PRO A 295 15.94 4.73 -17.64
C PRO A 295 17.27 4.23 -18.19
N GLN A 296 17.38 2.90 -18.36
CA GLN A 296 18.47 2.34 -19.13
C GLN A 296 18.23 2.72 -20.60
N LYS A 297 19.12 3.54 -21.16
CA LYS A 297 19.11 3.87 -22.58
C LYS A 297 19.54 2.64 -23.35
N GLU A 298 18.63 1.78 -23.81
CA GLU A 298 19.07 0.79 -24.81
C GLU A 298 18.04 0.17 -25.77
N ASN A 299 16.71 0.36 -25.70
CA ASN A 299 15.82 -0.19 -26.73
C ASN A 299 14.57 0.66 -27.02
N ASP A 300 14.14 0.67 -28.29
CA ASP A 300 12.88 1.28 -28.79
C ASP A 300 11.61 0.51 -28.37
N THR A 301 11.75 -0.62 -27.67
CA THR A 301 10.62 -1.42 -27.19
C THR A 301 10.30 -1.13 -25.72
N PRO A 302 9.02 -0.93 -25.36
CA PRO A 302 8.60 -0.79 -23.98
C PRO A 302 9.07 -1.97 -23.12
N THR A 303 9.63 -1.67 -21.94
CA THR A 303 9.97 -2.71 -20.97
C THR A 303 8.70 -3.13 -20.25
N ILE A 304 8.28 -4.38 -20.43
CA ILE A 304 7.13 -4.94 -19.70
C ILE A 304 7.65 -5.60 -18.44
N ILE A 305 7.19 -5.15 -17.27
CA ILE A 305 7.52 -5.79 -16.00
C ILE A 305 6.33 -6.65 -15.59
N LYS A 306 6.58 -7.95 -15.43
CA LYS A 306 5.56 -8.91 -14.99
C LYS A 306 5.94 -9.47 -13.62
N LYS A 307 5.04 -9.33 -12.65
CA LYS A 307 5.20 -9.93 -11.32
C LYS A 307 4.14 -10.98 -11.06
N GLU A 308 4.59 -12.11 -10.54
CA GLU A 308 3.76 -13.27 -10.26
C GLU A 308 3.56 -13.40 -8.75
N ILE A 309 2.32 -13.40 -8.30
CA ILE A 309 1.94 -13.73 -6.93
C ILE A 309 1.20 -15.06 -6.98
N ILE A 310 1.82 -16.09 -6.41
CA ILE A 310 1.32 -17.46 -6.47
C ILE A 310 0.63 -17.80 -5.16
N PHE A 311 -0.67 -18.09 -5.22
CA PHE A 311 -1.43 -18.65 -4.10
C PHE A 311 -1.42 -20.16 -4.22
N GLU A 312 -0.90 -20.83 -3.19
CA GLU A 312 -0.69 -22.28 -3.20
C GLU A 312 -1.17 -22.92 -1.91
N ILE A 313 -1.48 -24.21 -1.99
CA ILE A 313 -1.83 -25.02 -0.83
C ILE A 313 -0.55 -25.72 -0.33
N PRO A 314 -0.36 -25.89 0.99
CA PRO A 314 0.74 -26.71 1.50
C PRO A 314 0.76 -28.12 0.92
N ASP A 315 1.96 -28.65 0.72
CA ASP A 315 2.17 -30.02 0.25
C ASP A 315 1.42 -31.02 1.14
N SER A 316 0.78 -32.02 0.51
CA SER A 316 -0.02 -33.05 1.19
C SER A 316 -1.27 -32.56 1.93
N TRP A 317 -1.55 -31.26 2.04
CA TRP A 317 -2.72 -30.74 2.75
C TRP A 317 -4.02 -31.37 2.26
N GLN A 318 -4.23 -31.41 0.94
CA GLN A 318 -5.45 -31.95 0.34
C GLN A 318 -5.64 -33.43 0.72
N LYS A 319 -4.55 -34.22 0.69
CA LYS A 319 -4.56 -35.63 1.07
C LYS A 319 -4.88 -35.80 2.56
N GLU A 320 -4.25 -34.99 3.41
CA GLU A 320 -4.46 -35.04 4.86
C GLU A 320 -5.87 -34.63 5.25
N PHE A 321 -6.35 -33.54 4.66
CA PHE A 321 -7.67 -33.00 4.93
C PHE A 321 -8.78 -33.95 4.47
N ASN A 322 -8.68 -34.50 3.26
CA ASN A 322 -9.61 -35.53 2.77
C ASN A 322 -9.60 -36.78 3.66
N ARG A 323 -8.43 -37.20 4.16
CA ARG A 323 -8.32 -38.32 5.09
C ARG A 323 -9.06 -38.02 6.40
N GLU A 324 -8.94 -36.83 6.95
CA GLU A 324 -9.66 -36.46 8.18
C GLU A 324 -11.18 -36.33 7.94
N LEU A 325 -11.61 -35.72 6.83
CA LEU A 325 -13.04 -35.67 6.47
C LEU A 325 -13.66 -37.06 6.33
N ASN A 326 -13.01 -37.99 5.64
CA ASN A 326 -13.52 -39.35 5.46
C ASN A 326 -13.67 -40.11 6.79
N LYS A 327 -12.74 -39.90 7.74
CA LYS A 327 -12.85 -40.49 9.09
C LYS A 327 -14.06 -39.95 9.85
N LEU A 328 -14.31 -38.64 9.74
CA LEU A 328 -15.43 -37.97 10.40
C LEU A 328 -16.77 -38.40 9.80
N GLN A 329 -16.86 -38.49 8.48
CA GLN A 329 -18.06 -38.94 7.77
C GLN A 329 -18.44 -40.37 8.12
N ASN A 330 -17.47 -41.30 8.12
CA ASN A 330 -17.74 -42.69 8.48
C ASN A 330 -18.31 -42.80 9.89
N LYS A 331 -17.80 -42.04 10.85
CA LYS A 331 -18.35 -41.96 12.21
C LYS A 331 -19.79 -41.42 12.25
N GLN A 332 -20.10 -40.38 11.48
CA GLN A 332 -21.46 -39.86 11.37
C GLN A 332 -22.44 -40.92 10.84
N VAL A 333 -22.06 -41.66 9.81
CA VAL A 333 -22.89 -42.74 9.22
C VAL A 333 -23.16 -43.87 10.23
N TYR A 334 -22.21 -44.21 11.11
CA TYR A 334 -22.44 -45.18 12.18
C TYR A 334 -23.38 -44.67 13.29
N THR A 335 -23.54 -43.35 13.43
CA THR A 335 -24.46 -42.73 14.41
C THR A 335 -25.83 -42.36 13.85
N THR A 336 -25.96 -42.18 12.53
CA THR A 336 -27.21 -41.80 11.86
C THR A 336 -27.53 -42.76 10.72
N THR A 337 -28.50 -43.65 10.91
CA THR A 337 -29.10 -44.44 9.82
C THR A 337 -30.04 -43.57 8.99
N SER A 338 -29.54 -42.75 8.05
CA SER A 338 -30.23 -42.48 6.76
C SER A 338 -29.38 -41.71 5.74
N SER A 339 -29.62 -42.09 4.47
CA SER A 339 -29.31 -41.47 3.18
C SER A 339 -27.87 -41.07 2.83
N SER A 340 -27.32 -41.85 1.90
CA SER A 340 -26.17 -41.58 1.06
C SER A 340 -26.35 -40.33 0.19
N GLY A 341 -25.64 -39.26 0.51
CA GLY A 341 -25.30 -38.21 -0.44
C GLY A 341 -23.94 -38.52 -1.06
N CYS A 342 -23.92 -38.83 -2.35
CA CYS A 342 -22.69 -38.95 -3.14
C CYS A 342 -22.00 -37.57 -3.18
N PHE A 343 -20.81 -37.44 -2.61
CA PHE A 343 -20.07 -36.18 -2.59
C PHE A 343 -18.78 -36.29 -3.39
N THR A 344 -18.79 -35.69 -4.57
CA THR A 344 -17.59 -35.27 -5.29
C THR A 344 -17.40 -33.77 -5.02
N THR A 345 -16.69 -33.42 -3.96
CA THR A 345 -16.07 -32.09 -3.86
C THR A 345 -14.58 -32.26 -4.10
N LEU A 346 -14.24 -32.32 -5.39
CA LEU A 346 -12.90 -32.01 -5.85
C LEU A 346 -12.65 -30.55 -5.43
N ILE A 347 -12.07 -30.33 -4.25
CA ILE A 347 -11.50 -29.02 -3.92
C ILE A 347 -10.31 -28.86 -4.86
N VAL A 348 -10.57 -28.28 -6.01
CA VAL A 348 -9.54 -27.78 -6.89
C VAL A 348 -9.32 -26.34 -6.48
N ILE A 349 -8.60 -26.14 -5.37
CA ILE A 349 -7.86 -24.91 -5.21
C ILE A 349 -6.67 -25.08 -6.17
N ILE A 350 -6.92 -24.80 -7.46
CA ILE A 350 -5.85 -24.60 -8.43
C ILE A 350 -4.96 -23.51 -7.86
N GLY A 351 -3.65 -23.70 -7.93
CA GLY A 351 -2.72 -22.62 -7.61
C GLY A 351 -3.10 -21.39 -8.45
N ILE A 352 -3.47 -20.30 -7.78
CA ILE A 352 -3.88 -19.09 -8.46
C ILE A 352 -2.60 -18.30 -8.73
N ILE A 353 -2.22 -18.17 -10.00
CA ILE A 353 -1.15 -17.28 -10.42
C ILE A 353 -1.78 -15.94 -10.77
N MET A 354 -1.39 -14.91 -10.04
CA MET A 354 -1.89 -13.56 -10.22
C MET A 354 -0.77 -12.74 -10.86
N PHE A 355 -1.11 -11.97 -11.89
CA PHE A 355 -0.15 -11.14 -12.60
C PHE A 355 -0.37 -9.67 -12.27
N LEU A 356 0.71 -8.98 -11.94
CA LEU A 356 0.79 -7.53 -12.00
C LEU A 356 1.66 -7.17 -13.19
N ILE A 357 1.13 -6.32 -14.06
CA ILE A 357 1.81 -5.85 -15.26
C ILE A 357 2.06 -4.36 -15.06
N PHE A 358 3.31 -3.93 -15.17
CA PHE A 358 3.72 -2.53 -15.01
C PHE A 358 4.35 -2.00 -16.29
#